data_AF-A0A7Z7N4C7-F1
#
_entry.id   AF-A0A7Z7N4C7-F1
#
_cell.length_a   1.000
_cell.length_b   1.000
_cell.length_c   1.000
_cell.angle_alpha   90.00
_cell.angle_beta   90.00
_cell.angle_gamma   90.00
#
_symmetry.space_group_name_H-M   'P 1'
#
loop_
_entity.id
_entity.type
_entity.pdbx_description
1 polymer ?
#
loop_
_entity_poly.entity_id
_entity_poly.type
_entity_poly.pdbx_seq_one_letter_code
_entity_poly.pdbx_strand_id
1 'polypeptide(L)' 'MNSHRYALLVGSWDYQSDQIPSRTAPRQDVQSLAAVLKDPRIGSFEDVEVLENKTAREIGVALEKFYSGRSIVTF' A
#
# COMPACT_ATOMS: atom_id res chain seq x y z
N MET A 1 -21.78 -11.01 9.06
CA MET A 1 -21.30 -9.75 8.46
C MET A 1 -19.96 -10.05 7.84
N ASN A 2 -19.84 -10.07 6.51
CA ASN A 2 -18.54 -10.19 5.86
C ASN A 2 -17.87 -8.82 5.91
N SER A 3 -16.85 -8.69 6.77
CA SER A 3 -16.02 -7.50 6.82
C SER A 3 -15.09 -7.53 5.61
N HIS A 4 -15.40 -6.74 4.59
CA HIS A 4 -14.53 -6.57 3.44
C HIS A 4 -13.20 -5.93 3.88
N ARG A 5 -12.08 -6.57 3.57
CA ARG A 5 -10.73 -6.09 3.92
C ARG A 5 -9.98 -5.62 2.68
N TYR A 6 -9.45 -4.41 2.75
CA TYR A 6 -8.72 -3.75 1.67
C TYR A 6 -7.40 -3.20 2.19
N ALA A 7 -6.35 -3.21 1.37
CA ALA A 7 -5.06 -2.63 1.72
C ALA A 7 -4.47 -1.80 0.58
N LEU A 8 -3.82 -0.71 0.96
CA LEU A 8 -2.98 0.10 0.08
C LEU A 8 -1.57 0.12 0.69
N LEU A 9 -0.61 -0.49 0.00
CA LEU A 9 0.79 -0.50 0.42
C LEU A 9 1.57 0.54 -0.39
N VAL A 10 2.37 1.34 0.30
CA VAL A 10 3.26 2.32 -0.32
C VAL A 10 4.70 1.90 -0.03
N GLY A 11 5.42 1.50 -1.08
CA GLY A 11 6.83 1.18 -1.02
C GLY A 11 7.66 2.30 -1.62
N SER A 12 8.58 2.87 -0.84
CA SER A 12 9.49 3.93 -1.28
C SER A 12 10.93 3.51 -1.01
N TRP A 13 11.75 3.49 -2.07
CA TRP A 13 13.17 3.14 -2.02
C TRP A 13 14.03 3.91 -3.03
N ASP A 14 13.42 4.60 -3.99
CA ASP A 14 14.08 5.53 -4.88
C ASP A 14 13.88 6.95 -4.35
N TYR A 15 14.94 7.52 -3.79
CA TYR A 15 14.95 8.86 -3.21
C TYR A 15 15.79 9.76 -4.11
N GLN A 16 15.25 10.89 -4.53
CA GLN A 16 15.96 11.91 -5.31
C GLN A 16 17.03 12.68 -4.49
N SER A 17 17.31 12.23 -3.26
CA SER A 17 18.27 12.86 -2.36
C SER A 17 19.50 11.98 -2.24
N ASP A 18 20.67 12.54 -2.56
CA ASP A 18 21.96 11.88 -2.40
C ASP A 18 22.28 11.51 -0.94
N GLN A 19 21.52 12.05 0.02
CA GLN A 19 21.68 11.79 1.45
C GLN A 19 20.96 10.52 1.92
N ILE A 20 20.09 9.93 1.09
CA ILE A 20 19.33 8.73 1.44
C ILE A 20 19.73 7.62 0.47
N PRO A 21 20.52 6.63 0.91
CA PRO A 21 20.92 5.52 0.05
C PRO A 21 19.68 4.77 -0.43
N SER A 22 19.55 4.61 -1.75
CA SER A 22 18.55 3.70 -2.31
C SER A 22 18.86 2.29 -1.83
N ARG A 23 17.91 1.67 -1.13
CA ARG A 23 18.04 0.29 -0.64
C ARG A 23 17.09 -0.59 -1.44
N THR A 24 17.55 -1.77 -1.85
CA THR A 24 16.67 -2.75 -2.52
C THR A 24 15.72 -3.45 -1.55
N ALA A 25 15.99 -3.39 -0.25
CA ALA A 25 15.22 -4.07 0.81
C ALA A 25 13.72 -3.69 0.85
N PRO A 26 13.32 -2.41 0.80
CA PRO A 26 11.91 -2.03 0.88
C PRO A 26 11.06 -2.57 -0.27
N ARG A 27 11.68 -2.86 -1.43
CA ARG A 27 10.98 -3.51 -2.55
C ARG A 27 10.56 -4.93 -2.20
N GLN A 28 11.47 -5.71 -1.62
CA GLN A 28 11.16 -7.09 -1.27
C GLN A 28 10.19 -7.17 -0.10
N ASP A 29 10.28 -6.23 0.85
CA ASP A 29 9.37 -6.13 1.98
C ASP A 29 7.93 -5.87 1.52
N VAL A 30 7.71 -4.89 0.64
CA VAL A 30 6.36 -4.54 0.18
C VAL A 30 5.70 -5.68 -0.60
N GLN A 31 6.48 -6.39 -1.42
CA GLN A 31 6.00 -7.53 -2.19
C GLN A 31 5.66 -8.73 -1.30
N SER A 32 6.52 -9.02 -0.32
CA SER A 32 6.29 -10.11 0.64
C SER A 32 5.08 -9.83 1.51
N LEU A 33 4.93 -8.60 2.00
CA LEU A 33 3.76 -8.18 2.76
C LEU A 33 2.47 -8.26 1.92
N ALA A 34 2.50 -7.80 0.66
CA ALA A 34 1.36 -7.89 -0.24
C ALA A 34 0.89 -9.35 -0.43
N ALA A 35 1.83 -10.28 -0.57
CA ALA A 35 1.53 -11.71 -0.71
C ALA A 35 0.84 -12.27 0.55
N VAL A 36 1.32 -11.92 1.74
CA VAL A 36 0.73 -12.36 3.01
C VAL A 36 -0.68 -11.78 3.21
N LEU A 37 -0.90 -10.52 2.84
CA LEU A 37 -2.22 -9.88 2.95
C LEU A 37 -3.25 -10.55 2.01
N LYS A 38 -2.82 -10.94 0.80
CA LYS A 38 -3.69 -11.63 -0.17
C LYS A 38 -3.95 -13.11 0.18
N ASP A 39 -3.08 -13.77 0.94
CA ASP A 39 -3.26 -15.20 1.26
C ASP A 39 -4.58 -15.40 2.04
N PRO A 40 -5.54 -16.18 1.52
CA PRO A 40 -6.84 -16.34 2.16
C PRO A 40 -6.77 -17.03 3.52
N ARG A 41 -5.67 -17.75 3.82
CA ARG A 41 -5.43 -18.45 5.08
C ARG A 41 -4.76 -17.55 6.13
N ILE A 42 -4.24 -16.39 5.75
CA ILE A 42 -3.52 -15.48 6.64
C ILE A 42 -4.21 -14.13 6.68
N GLY A 43 -4.11 -13.37 5.59
CA GLY A 43 -4.61 -12.00 5.53
C GLY A 43 -6.03 -11.89 4.99
N SER A 44 -6.42 -12.71 4.02
CA SER A 44 -7.70 -12.65 3.27
C SER A 44 -8.21 -11.22 3.05
N PHE A 45 -7.32 -10.35 2.56
CA PHE A 45 -7.68 -9.05 1.99
C PHE A 45 -8.17 -9.27 0.56
N GLU A 46 -9.31 -8.68 0.23
CA GLU A 46 -9.98 -8.84 -1.07
C GLU A 46 -9.30 -8.03 -2.17
N ASP A 47 -8.76 -6.86 -1.79
CA ASP A 47 -8.00 -6.01 -2.69
C ASP A 47 -6.75 -5.50 -1.95
N VAL A 48 -5.60 -5.62 -2.62
CA VAL A 48 -4.33 -5.13 -2.12
C VAL A 48 -3.61 -4.45 -3.29
N GLU A 49 -3.61 -3.12 -3.25
CA GLU A 49 -2.91 -2.26 -4.19
C GLU A 49 -1.52 -1.93 -3.65
N VAL A 50 -0.51 -1.93 -4.54
CA VAL A 50 0.88 -1.61 -4.19
C VAL A 50 1.34 -0.44 -5.04
N LEU A 51 1.79 0.63 -4.38
CA LEU A 51 2.36 1.82 -5.00
C LEU A 51 3.86 1.83 -4.76
N GLU A 52 4.64 1.68 -5.82
CA GLU A 52 6.10 1.64 -5.77
C GLU A 52 6.68 2.99 -6.25
N ASN A 53 7.47 3.66 -5.41
CA ASN A 53 8.16 4.93 -5.69
C ASN A 53 7.26 6.02 -6.31
N LYS A 54 6.02 6.12 -5.82
CA LYS A 54 5.06 7.13 -6.26
C LYS A 54 5.33 8.48 -5.62
N THR A 55 5.05 9.54 -6.36
CA THR A 55 5.09 10.90 -5.82
C THR A 55 4.01 11.10 -4.75
N ALA A 56 4.19 12.09 -3.87
CA ALA A 56 3.18 12.42 -2.86
C ALA A 56 1.80 12.74 -3.48
N ARG A 57 1.79 13.38 -4.66
CA ARG A 57 0.56 13.64 -5.41
C ARG A 57 -0.13 12.37 -5.88
N GLU A 58 0.62 11.43 -6.47
CA GLU A 58 0.08 10.14 -6.91
C GLU A 58 -0.46 9.33 -5.73
N ILE A 59 0.26 9.31 -4.59
CA ILE A 59 -0.19 8.67 -3.36
C ILE A 59 -1.47 9.32 -2.84
N GLY A 60 -1.55 10.65 -2.84
CA GLY A 60 -2.77 11.38 -2.44
C GLY A 60 -3.99 11.01 -3.28
N VAL A 61 -3.84 10.95 -4.60
CA VAL A 61 -4.92 10.51 -5.51
C VAL A 61 -5.32 9.05 -5.24
N ALA A 62 -4.34 8.17 -4.98
CA ALA A 62 -4.64 6.78 -4.67
C ALA A 62 -5.35 6.63 -3.32
N LEU A 63 -4.97 7.40 -2.30
CA LEU A 63 -5.67 7.46 -1.02
C LEU A 63 -7.12 7.93 -1.19
N GLU A 64 -7.35 9.02 -1.91
CA GLU A 64 -8.71 9.50 -2.21
C GLU A 64 -9.55 8.41 -2.88
N LYS A 65 -9.01 7.73 -3.88
CA LYS A 65 -9.67 6.60 -4.54
C LYS A 65 -9.93 5.44 -3.58
N PHE A 66 -8.93 5.10 -2.76
CA PHE A 66 -9.01 4.01 -1.79
C PHE A 66 -10.14 4.25 -0.77
N TYR A 67 -10.40 5.50 -0.40
CA TYR A 67 -11.51 5.84 0.49
C TYR A 67 -12.81 6.19 -0.24
N SER A 68 -12.76 6.55 -1.53
CA SER A 68 -13.97 6.82 -2.31
C SER A 68 -14.84 5.55 -2.41
N GLY A 69 -16.06 5.63 -1.90
CA GLY A 69 -16.98 4.47 -1.84
C GLY A 69 -16.81 3.58 -0.60
N ARG A 70 -15.92 3.91 0.33
CA ARG A 70 -15.79 3.23 1.63
C ARG A 70 -16.14 4.24 2.71
N SER A 71 -17.26 4.02 3.42
CA SER A 71 -17.72 4.96 4.47
C SER A 71 -16.63 5.15 5.51
N ILE A 72 -16.08 6.36 5.54
CA ILE A 72 -15.13 6.79 6.56
C ILE A 72 -15.98 7.20 7.76
N VAL A 73 -15.89 6.46 8.86
CA VAL A 73 -16.39 6.98 10.13
C VAL A 73 -15.41 8.06 10.55
N THR A 74 -15.80 9.32 10.34
CA THR A 74 -15.08 10.48 10.85
C THR A 74 -15.16 10.43 12.39
N PHE A 75 -14.01 10.44 13.06
CA PHE A 75 -13.89 10.56 14.51
C PHE A 75 -13.99 12.03 14.96
#